data_AF-A0A7S0WH16-F1
#
_entry.id   AF-A0A7S0WH16-F1
#
_cell.length_a   1.000
_cell.length_b   1.000
_cell.length_c   1.000
_cell.angle_alpha   90.00
_cell.angle_beta   90.00
_cell.angle_gamma   90.00
#
_symmetry.space_group_name_H-M   'P 1'
#
loop_
_entity.id
_entity.type
_entity.pdbx_description
1 polymer ?
#
loop_
_entity_poly.entity_id
_entity_poly.type
_entity_poly.pdbx_seq_one_letter_code
_entity_poly.pdbx_strand_id
1 'polypeptide(L)'
;PALCMSSLRVALPAKAHIASKRPSRRATVRVSVSSTSSTADMATTKGEDPHSRSPQMHTFLVQEHLKSAGLVACGGAAAAAVSHLALGDAWLSNLPTLAHYGLLLWGGANLAINWLEAPVKFQAPSLTRPIGLDVGRHVFSALNKVEVAGAAALAYAAASGGLGPAAWQLVPALVGLVGAETVGLLPVLFRRAAIVIKGEPLPPSKVHLLAMAASVAKISLLVTLAVKLA
;
A
#
# COMPACT_ATOMS: atom_id res chain seq x y z
N PRO A 1 -41.69 -10.66 -71.04
CA PRO A 1 -41.92 -11.16 -69.66
C PRO A 1 -42.46 -10.01 -68.76
N ALA A 2 -43.78 -9.84 -68.60
CA ALA A 2 -44.70 -10.69 -67.83
C ALA A 2 -44.20 -10.94 -66.39
N LEU A 3 -44.97 -10.82 -65.30
CA LEU A 3 -46.27 -10.25 -64.90
C LEU A 3 -46.47 -10.74 -63.42
N CYS A 4 -47.51 -10.25 -62.72
CA CYS A 4 -47.92 -10.64 -61.34
C CYS A 4 -46.97 -10.21 -60.18
N MET A 5 -47.42 -9.54 -59.10
CA MET A 5 -48.54 -9.83 -58.16
C MET A 5 -48.28 -11.15 -57.39
N SER A 6 -48.33 -11.22 -56.06
CA SER A 6 -49.53 -10.95 -55.25
C SER A 6 -49.21 -10.58 -53.79
N SER A 7 -50.15 -9.86 -53.15
CA SER A 7 -50.18 -9.59 -51.70
C SER A 7 -50.91 -10.69 -50.93
N LEU A 8 -50.62 -10.86 -49.62
CA LEU A 8 -51.67 -10.84 -48.57
C LEU A 8 -51.10 -10.69 -47.14
N ARG A 9 -51.89 -10.09 -46.24
CA ARG A 9 -51.70 -10.04 -44.78
C ARG A 9 -52.89 -10.70 -44.07
N VAL A 10 -52.65 -11.43 -42.98
CA VAL A 10 -53.61 -11.75 -41.87
C VAL A 10 -52.73 -11.96 -40.62
N ALA A 11 -52.72 -11.15 -39.55
CA ALA A 11 -53.75 -10.73 -38.57
C ALA A 11 -53.91 -11.68 -37.35
N LEU A 12 -53.87 -11.04 -36.17
CA LEU A 12 -54.02 -11.48 -34.75
C LEU A 12 -55.48 -11.89 -34.39
N PRO A 13 -55.91 -12.16 -33.11
CA PRO A 13 -55.30 -12.77 -31.90
C PRO A 13 -56.27 -13.71 -31.06
N ALA A 14 -55.83 -14.13 -29.84
CA ALA A 14 -56.59 -14.12 -28.55
C ALA A 14 -57.32 -15.36 -27.94
N LYS A 15 -57.09 -15.52 -26.60
CA LYS A 15 -57.96 -15.98 -25.47
C LYS A 15 -58.55 -17.42 -25.47
N ALA A 16 -58.22 -18.26 -24.46
CA ALA A 16 -58.96 -18.54 -23.19
C ALA A 16 -60.07 -19.64 -23.34
N HIS A 17 -60.57 -20.42 -22.37
CA HIS A 17 -60.45 -20.53 -20.90
C HIS A 17 -61.03 -21.92 -20.41
N ILE A 18 -61.08 -22.22 -19.09
CA ILE A 18 -61.97 -23.21 -18.38
C ILE A 18 -61.67 -24.74 -18.52
N ALA A 19 -61.85 -25.66 -17.54
CA ALA A 19 -61.84 -25.62 -16.05
C ALA A 19 -61.96 -27.05 -15.39
N SER A 20 -61.64 -27.15 -14.07
CA SER A 20 -62.13 -28.13 -13.04
C SER A 20 -61.60 -29.60 -13.11
N LYS A 21 -61.27 -30.35 -12.04
CA LYS A 21 -61.85 -30.57 -10.68
C LYS A 21 -60.79 -31.14 -9.67
N ARG A 22 -61.07 -31.04 -8.35
CA ARG A 22 -60.40 -31.79 -7.24
C ARG A 22 -61.22 -33.02 -6.80
N PRO A 23 -60.61 -34.10 -6.24
CA PRO A 23 -60.48 -34.35 -4.78
C PRO A 23 -59.09 -34.99 -4.38
N SER A 24 -58.77 -35.42 -3.13
CA SER A 24 -58.97 -34.85 -1.77
C SER A 24 -58.10 -35.59 -0.70
N ARG A 25 -57.96 -35.02 0.52
CA ARG A 25 -57.58 -35.63 1.83
C ARG A 25 -56.24 -36.40 2.02
N ARG A 26 -55.35 -35.84 2.86
CA ARG A 26 -54.94 -36.31 4.23
C ARG A 26 -54.06 -35.23 4.92
N ALA A 27 -54.51 -34.68 6.05
CA ALA A 27 -54.03 -34.95 7.43
C ALA A 27 -52.74 -34.17 7.78
N THR A 28 -52.83 -33.01 8.47
CA THR A 28 -52.56 -32.79 9.93
C THR A 28 -51.14 -33.21 10.35
N VAL A 29 -50.33 -32.35 10.99
CA VAL A 29 -50.55 -31.77 12.34
C VAL A 29 -50.14 -30.29 12.43
N ARG A 30 -50.91 -29.49 13.18
CA ARG A 30 -50.50 -28.20 13.75
C ARG A 30 -50.77 -28.25 15.26
N VAL A 31 -49.75 -28.11 16.09
CA VAL A 31 -49.92 -27.90 17.53
C VAL A 31 -49.95 -26.39 17.79
N SER A 32 -50.91 -25.97 18.61
CA SER A 32 -51.10 -24.63 19.16
C SER A 32 -51.17 -24.77 20.69
N VAL A 33 -51.60 -23.71 21.39
CA VAL A 33 -51.91 -23.61 22.83
C VAL A 33 -50.69 -23.25 23.70
N SER A 34 -50.73 -22.29 24.63
CA SER A 34 -51.37 -20.94 24.70
C SER A 34 -50.93 -20.29 26.04
N SER A 35 -51.10 -18.96 26.19
CA SER A 35 -51.41 -18.23 27.45
C SER A 35 -50.53 -18.50 28.71
N THR A 36 -50.00 -17.50 29.42
CA THR A 36 -50.78 -16.52 30.19
C THR A 36 -49.94 -15.30 30.64
N SER A 37 -50.64 -14.29 31.18
CA SER A 37 -50.18 -13.07 31.84
C SER A 37 -49.14 -13.22 32.97
N SER A 38 -48.24 -12.24 33.11
CA SER A 38 -48.13 -11.44 34.36
C SER A 38 -47.34 -10.13 34.15
N THR A 39 -47.49 -9.20 35.10
CA THR A 39 -46.92 -7.85 35.14
C THR A 39 -45.53 -7.76 35.78
N ALA A 40 -44.81 -6.66 35.49
CA ALA A 40 -43.52 -6.22 36.07
C ALA A 40 -42.32 -7.12 35.71
N ASP A 41 -41.23 -6.59 35.15
CA ASP A 41 -40.35 -5.69 35.89
C ASP A 41 -39.63 -4.61 35.06
N MET A 42 -39.20 -3.55 35.74
CA MET A 42 -38.65 -2.33 35.14
C MET A 42 -37.13 -2.24 35.36
N ALA A 43 -36.33 -2.74 34.42
CA ALA A 43 -34.87 -2.74 34.49
C ALA A 43 -34.22 -2.00 33.30
N THR A 44 -34.05 -0.70 33.49
CA THR A 44 -33.16 0.24 32.78
C THR A 44 -32.18 -0.37 31.74
N THR A 45 -32.46 -0.17 30.45
CA THR A 45 -31.41 -0.21 29.41
C THR A 45 -30.52 1.02 29.54
N LYS A 46 -29.50 0.88 30.39
CA LYS A 46 -28.47 1.89 30.66
C LYS A 46 -27.79 2.27 29.34
N GLY A 47 -27.85 3.55 28.96
CA GLY A 47 -27.23 4.03 27.72
C GLY A 47 -25.73 3.78 27.72
N GLU A 48 -25.20 3.20 26.64
CA GLU A 48 -23.76 3.08 26.44
C GLU A 48 -23.17 4.44 26.04
N ASP A 49 -22.26 4.91 26.87
CA ASP A 49 -21.54 6.17 26.73
C ASP A 49 -20.47 6.07 25.60
N PRO A 50 -20.49 6.92 24.57
CA PRO A 50 -19.61 6.78 23.40
C PRO A 50 -18.11 7.00 23.69
N HIS A 51 -17.73 7.42 24.90
CA HIS A 51 -16.34 7.73 25.26
C HIS A 51 -15.49 6.55 25.77
N SER A 52 -16.02 5.33 25.87
CA SER A 52 -15.29 4.18 26.47
C SER A 52 -14.32 3.43 25.53
N ARG A 53 -14.30 3.71 24.21
CA ARG A 53 -13.41 3.04 23.25
C ARG A 53 -12.25 3.94 22.79
N SER A 54 -11.03 3.74 23.30
CA SER A 54 -9.75 4.03 22.57
C SER A 54 -8.38 3.76 23.24
N PRO A 55 -8.19 3.27 24.49
CA PRO A 55 -6.81 3.03 24.99
C PRO A 55 -6.08 1.89 24.27
N GLN A 56 -6.79 0.80 23.99
CA GLN A 56 -6.22 -0.46 23.48
C GLN A 56 -5.71 -0.35 22.03
N MET A 57 -6.44 0.39 21.18
CA MET A 57 -6.16 0.45 19.74
C MET A 57 -4.91 1.29 19.42
N HIS A 58 -4.69 2.39 20.18
CA HIS A 58 -3.46 3.18 20.09
C HIS A 58 -2.22 2.37 20.48
N THR A 59 -2.30 1.61 21.57
CA THR A 59 -1.19 0.77 22.05
C THR A 59 -0.80 -0.30 21.03
N PHE A 60 -1.79 -0.95 20.39
CA PHE A 60 -1.53 -1.96 19.36
C PHE A 60 -0.83 -1.39 18.12
N LEU A 61 -1.28 -0.24 17.62
CA LEU A 61 -0.67 0.42 16.45
C LEU A 61 0.77 0.88 16.72
N VAL A 62 1.06 1.38 17.93
CA VAL A 62 2.43 1.71 18.35
C VAL A 62 3.29 0.44 18.41
N GLN A 63 2.75 -0.67 18.93
CA GLN A 63 3.50 -1.93 19.06
C GLN A 63 3.86 -2.56 17.71
N GLU A 64 2.97 -2.51 16.71
CA GLU A 64 3.24 -2.98 15.34
C GLU A 64 4.27 -2.10 14.61
N HIS A 65 4.24 -0.77 14.81
CA HIS A 65 5.28 0.13 14.27
C HIS A 65 6.67 -0.14 14.88
N LEU A 66 6.76 -0.49 16.17
CA LEU A 66 8.03 -0.84 16.80
C LEU A 66 8.58 -2.18 16.29
N LYS A 67 7.73 -3.19 16.05
CA LYS A 67 8.17 -4.48 15.47
C LYS A 67 8.64 -4.37 14.03
N SER A 68 7.95 -3.58 13.20
CA SER A 68 8.31 -3.38 11.80
C SER A 68 9.62 -2.58 11.64
N ALA A 69 9.90 -1.63 12.53
CA ALA A 69 11.22 -1.00 12.62
C ALA A 69 12.34 -2.01 12.96
N GLY A 70 12.07 -2.97 13.85
CA GLY A 70 13.02 -4.03 14.22
C GLY A 70 13.43 -4.95 13.06
N LEU A 71 12.49 -5.29 12.15
CA LEU A 71 12.79 -6.22 11.06
C LEU A 71 13.69 -5.59 9.96
N VAL A 72 13.55 -4.29 9.71
CA VAL A 72 14.47 -3.54 8.84
C VAL A 72 15.84 -3.39 9.49
N ALA A 73 15.89 -3.21 10.82
CA ALA A 73 17.14 -3.19 11.58
C ALA A 73 17.90 -4.52 11.51
N CYS A 74 17.24 -5.68 11.48
CA CYS A 74 17.90 -6.99 11.39
C CYS A 74 18.72 -7.18 10.10
N GLY A 75 18.26 -6.66 8.95
CA GLY A 75 19.03 -6.71 7.70
C GLY A 75 20.31 -5.87 7.76
N GLY A 76 20.22 -4.70 8.40
CA GLY A 76 21.39 -3.86 8.71
C GLY A 76 22.33 -4.50 9.72
N ALA A 77 21.77 -5.13 10.76
CA ALA A 77 22.53 -5.78 11.83
C ALA A 77 23.37 -6.96 11.33
N ALA A 78 22.92 -7.71 10.32
CA ALA A 78 23.74 -8.74 9.69
C ALA A 78 24.99 -8.16 8.99
N ALA A 79 24.84 -7.10 8.20
CA ALA A 79 25.97 -6.42 7.56
C ALA A 79 26.91 -5.75 8.58
N ALA A 80 26.34 -5.12 9.61
CA ALA A 80 27.08 -4.52 10.70
C ALA A 80 27.84 -5.57 11.54
N ALA A 81 27.24 -6.72 11.86
CA ALA A 81 27.86 -7.78 12.67
C ALA A 81 29.02 -8.46 11.93
N VAL A 82 28.87 -8.76 10.64
CA VAL A 82 29.98 -9.25 9.78
C VAL A 82 31.16 -8.27 9.79
N SER A 83 30.87 -6.97 9.88
CA SER A 83 31.88 -5.92 9.88
C SER A 83 32.48 -5.64 11.26
N HIS A 84 31.69 -5.77 12.33
CA HIS A 84 32.13 -5.61 13.72
C HIS A 84 33.11 -6.72 14.13
N LEU A 85 32.96 -7.91 13.55
CA LEU A 85 33.90 -9.02 13.66
C LEU A 85 35.21 -8.81 12.87
N ALA A 86 35.24 -7.84 11.94
CA ALA A 86 36.39 -7.58 11.07
C ALA A 86 37.18 -6.31 11.43
N LEU A 87 36.56 -5.31 12.08
CA LEU A 87 37.12 -3.95 12.22
C LEU A 87 37.19 -3.39 13.65
N GLY A 88 36.53 -4.02 14.64
CA GLY A 88 36.51 -3.56 16.03
C GLY A 88 35.83 -2.19 16.24
N ASP A 89 36.10 -1.57 17.40
CA ASP A 89 35.36 -0.40 17.90
C ASP A 89 35.59 0.91 17.09
N ALA A 90 36.51 0.91 16.13
CA ALA A 90 36.89 2.09 15.36
C ALA A 90 35.84 2.53 14.31
N TRP A 91 34.84 1.70 14.03
CA TRP A 91 33.85 1.91 12.96
C TRP A 91 33.20 3.31 12.98
N LEU A 92 32.78 3.80 14.15
CA LEU A 92 32.12 5.11 14.29
C LEU A 92 33.04 6.32 13.99
N SER A 93 34.36 6.12 13.89
CA SER A 93 35.30 7.20 13.58
C SER A 93 35.60 7.37 12.09
N ASN A 94 35.21 6.41 11.25
CA ASN A 94 35.51 6.42 9.81
C ASN A 94 34.28 6.83 8.99
N LEU A 95 34.28 8.07 8.48
CA LEU A 95 33.16 8.67 7.75
C LEU A 95 32.81 7.91 6.44
N PRO A 96 33.77 7.51 5.57
CA PRO A 96 33.52 6.54 4.50
C PRO A 96 32.77 5.28 4.94
N THR A 97 33.22 4.63 6.02
CA THR A 97 32.65 3.38 6.50
C THR A 97 31.21 3.58 7.04
N LEU A 98 30.93 4.70 7.70
CA LEU A 98 29.56 5.05 8.09
C LEU A 98 28.65 5.34 6.88
N ALA A 99 29.17 6.07 5.89
CA ALA A 99 28.45 6.34 4.65
C ALA A 99 28.15 5.04 3.88
N HIS A 100 29.11 4.10 3.81
CA HIS A 100 28.94 2.78 3.19
C HIS A 100 27.71 2.04 3.75
N TYR A 101 27.62 1.81 5.07
CA TYR A 101 26.44 1.13 5.64
C TYR A 101 25.17 1.96 5.53
N GLY A 102 25.25 3.29 5.64
CA GLY A 102 24.10 4.18 5.43
C GLY A 102 23.49 4.01 4.03
N LEU A 103 24.31 3.88 3.00
CA LEU A 103 23.89 3.63 1.62
C LEU A 103 23.28 2.24 1.44
N LEU A 104 23.85 1.21 2.05
CA LEU A 104 23.28 -0.15 2.04
C LEU A 104 21.91 -0.21 2.74
N LEU A 105 21.78 0.45 3.90
CA LEU A 105 20.51 0.57 4.64
C LEU A 105 19.45 1.29 3.82
N TRP A 106 19.81 2.41 3.18
CA TRP A 106 18.90 3.20 2.33
C TRP A 106 18.49 2.41 1.07
N GLY A 107 19.41 1.67 0.45
CA GLY A 107 19.11 0.74 -0.64
C GLY A 107 18.15 -0.38 -0.20
N GLY A 108 18.41 -1.00 0.96
CA GLY A 108 17.55 -2.02 1.56
C GLY A 108 16.14 -1.51 1.87
N ALA A 109 16.02 -0.29 2.42
CA ALA A 109 14.73 0.34 2.68
C ALA A 109 13.93 0.58 1.38
N ASN A 110 14.58 1.03 0.30
CA ASN A 110 13.95 1.17 -1.01
C ASN A 110 13.48 -0.17 -1.58
N LEU A 111 14.30 -1.22 -1.49
CA LEU A 111 13.91 -2.57 -1.94
C LEU A 111 12.71 -3.11 -1.15
N ALA A 112 12.75 -2.99 0.18
CA ALA A 112 11.68 -3.45 1.06
C ALA A 112 10.35 -2.72 0.81
N ILE A 113 10.36 -1.40 0.60
CA ILE A 113 9.12 -0.65 0.37
C ILE A 113 8.65 -0.77 -1.09
N ASN A 114 9.51 -0.52 -2.08
CA ASN A 114 9.09 -0.43 -3.48
C ASN A 114 8.78 -1.80 -4.12
N TRP A 115 9.53 -2.85 -3.77
CA TRP A 115 9.41 -4.18 -4.39
C TRP A 115 8.72 -5.24 -3.52
N LEU A 116 8.76 -5.13 -2.20
CA LEU A 116 8.12 -6.10 -1.31
C LEU A 116 6.78 -5.58 -0.75
N GLU A 117 6.77 -4.49 0.01
CA GLU A 117 5.54 -3.94 0.61
C GLU A 117 4.51 -3.54 -0.45
N ALA A 118 4.92 -2.78 -1.46
CA ALA A 118 4.00 -2.19 -2.41
C ALA A 118 3.26 -3.23 -3.28
N PRO A 119 3.89 -4.31 -3.79
CA PRO A 119 3.16 -5.37 -4.49
C PRO A 119 2.40 -6.33 -3.57
N VAL A 120 2.95 -6.70 -2.40
CA VAL A 120 2.34 -7.70 -1.52
C VAL A 120 1.04 -7.22 -0.91
N LYS A 121 0.93 -5.94 -0.51
CA LYS A 121 -0.31 -5.44 0.12
C LYS A 121 -1.55 -5.55 -0.78
N PHE A 122 -1.39 -5.37 -2.09
CA PHE A 122 -2.51 -5.51 -3.05
C PHE A 122 -2.88 -6.97 -3.37
N GLN A 123 -2.17 -7.96 -2.82
CA GLN A 123 -2.54 -9.37 -2.90
C GLN A 123 -3.50 -9.79 -1.77
N ALA A 124 -3.67 -8.96 -0.73
CA ALA A 124 -4.58 -9.24 0.37
C ALA A 124 -6.05 -9.13 -0.09
N PRO A 125 -6.86 -10.20 0.01
CA PRO A 125 -8.24 -10.21 -0.53
C PRO A 125 -9.21 -9.29 0.22
N SER A 126 -8.85 -8.85 1.43
CA SER A 126 -9.61 -7.90 2.24
C SER A 126 -9.29 -6.42 1.94
N LEU A 127 -8.19 -6.13 1.22
CA LEU A 127 -7.74 -4.76 0.99
C LEU A 127 -8.34 -4.19 -0.31
N THR A 128 -9.15 -3.14 -0.19
CA THR A 128 -9.64 -2.43 -1.38
C THR A 128 -8.55 -1.51 -1.96
N ARG A 129 -8.55 -1.37 -3.29
CA ARG A 129 -7.56 -0.55 -4.01
C ARG A 129 -7.47 0.91 -3.51
N PRO A 130 -8.57 1.63 -3.22
CA PRO A 130 -8.49 2.98 -2.65
C PRO A 130 -7.74 3.02 -1.30
N ILE A 131 -8.04 2.08 -0.39
CA ILE A 131 -7.40 2.02 0.93
C ILE A 131 -5.90 1.74 0.79
N GLY A 132 -5.51 0.76 -0.03
CA GLY A 132 -4.10 0.44 -0.26
C GLY A 132 -3.30 1.57 -0.93
N LEU A 133 -3.95 2.41 -1.75
CA LEU A 133 -3.35 3.60 -2.33
C LEU A 133 -3.18 4.74 -1.32
N ASP A 134 -4.12 4.92 -0.39
CA ASP A 134 -4.01 5.94 0.65
C ASP A 134 -2.91 5.60 1.68
N VAL A 135 -2.86 4.34 2.13
CA VAL A 135 -1.73 3.83 2.93
C VAL A 135 -0.40 4.03 2.19
N GLY A 136 -0.36 3.69 0.90
CA GLY A 136 0.81 3.91 0.05
C GLY A 136 1.29 5.36 0.03
N ARG A 137 0.38 6.35 -0.09
CA ARG A 137 0.75 7.79 -0.06
C ARG A 137 1.48 8.17 1.23
N HIS A 138 1.05 7.64 2.37
CA HIS A 138 1.69 7.91 3.66
C HIS A 138 3.05 7.22 3.79
N VAL A 139 3.16 5.94 3.41
CA VAL A 139 4.41 5.18 3.43
C VAL A 139 5.47 5.80 2.51
N PHE A 140 5.13 6.13 1.26
CA PHE A 140 6.07 6.76 0.33
C PHE A 140 6.44 8.18 0.73
N SER A 141 5.53 8.94 1.38
CA SER A 141 5.85 10.26 1.95
C SER A 141 6.83 10.16 3.12
N ALA A 142 6.67 9.16 3.99
CA ALA A 142 7.61 8.88 5.07
C ALA A 142 8.98 8.45 4.53
N LEU A 143 9.01 7.52 3.57
CA LEU A 143 10.25 7.10 2.90
C LEU A 143 10.97 8.31 2.29
N ASN A 144 10.28 9.12 1.48
CA ASN A 144 10.88 10.30 0.83
C ASN A 144 11.51 11.28 1.83
N LYS A 145 10.94 11.46 3.05
CA LYS A 145 11.57 12.28 4.09
C LYS A 145 12.90 11.70 4.56
N VAL A 146 12.96 10.37 4.75
CA VAL A 146 14.20 9.65 5.09
C VAL A 146 15.21 9.75 3.93
N GLU A 147 14.76 9.63 2.68
CA GLU A 147 15.63 9.77 1.50
C GLU A 147 16.24 11.18 1.39
N VAL A 148 15.44 12.23 1.59
CA VAL A 148 15.92 13.62 1.57
C VAL A 148 16.89 13.88 2.73
N ALA A 149 16.63 13.34 3.92
CA ALA A 149 17.55 13.45 5.05
C ALA A 149 18.88 12.71 4.79
N GLY A 150 18.82 11.49 4.23
CA GLY A 150 19.99 10.71 3.83
C GLY A 150 20.80 11.41 2.72
N ALA A 151 20.13 11.96 1.71
CA ALA A 151 20.73 12.75 0.64
C ALA A 151 21.47 13.98 1.18
N ALA A 152 20.87 14.71 2.13
CA ALA A 152 21.47 15.88 2.75
C ALA A 152 22.69 15.52 3.62
N ALA A 153 22.60 14.47 4.43
CA ALA A 153 23.71 13.98 5.25
C ALA A 153 24.90 13.52 4.39
N LEU A 154 24.63 12.79 3.31
CA LEU A 154 25.63 12.34 2.35
C LEU A 154 26.28 13.51 1.59
N ALA A 155 25.49 14.50 1.17
CA ALA A 155 26.01 15.72 0.53
C ALA A 155 26.93 16.51 1.47
N TYR A 156 26.56 16.63 2.76
CA TYR A 156 27.40 17.25 3.78
C TYR A 156 28.72 16.48 3.98
N ALA A 157 28.67 15.15 4.11
CA ALA A 157 29.87 14.32 4.25
C ALA A 157 30.79 14.34 3.01
N ALA A 158 30.23 14.50 1.81
CA ALA A 158 30.99 14.72 0.59
C ALA A 158 31.66 16.12 0.59
N ALA A 159 30.91 17.16 0.98
CA ALA A 159 31.40 18.53 1.05
C ALA A 159 32.50 18.73 2.12
N SER A 160 32.50 17.94 3.20
CA SER A 160 33.58 17.91 4.18
C SER A 160 34.84 17.17 3.70
N GLY A 161 34.90 16.74 2.44
CA GLY A 161 36.05 16.09 1.81
C GLY A 161 36.31 14.63 2.21
N GLY A 162 35.48 14.06 3.09
CA GLY A 162 35.76 12.78 3.73
C GLY A 162 35.47 11.54 2.87
N LEU A 163 34.79 11.67 1.72
CA LEU A 163 34.30 10.54 0.92
C LEU A 163 35.11 10.24 -0.36
N GLY A 164 36.29 10.85 -0.51
CA GLY A 164 37.21 10.59 -1.61
C GLY A 164 36.73 11.09 -3.00
N PRO A 165 37.50 10.82 -4.08
CA PRO A 165 37.27 11.44 -5.39
C PRO A 165 35.98 10.96 -6.08
N ALA A 166 35.54 9.71 -5.86
CA ALA A 166 34.34 9.17 -6.48
C ALA A 166 33.04 9.90 -6.04
N ALA A 167 33.02 10.46 -4.83
CA ALA A 167 31.86 11.16 -4.28
C ALA A 167 31.49 12.41 -5.10
N TRP A 168 32.47 13.11 -5.69
CA TRP A 168 32.26 14.36 -6.44
C TRP A 168 31.32 14.23 -7.64
N GLN A 169 31.19 13.03 -8.22
CA GLN A 169 30.26 12.77 -9.33
C GLN A 169 29.02 12.01 -8.86
N LEU A 170 29.20 10.99 -8.03
CA LEU A 170 28.12 10.09 -7.62
C LEU A 170 27.15 10.73 -6.63
N VAL A 171 27.61 11.56 -5.70
CA VAL A 171 26.74 12.20 -4.69
C VAL A 171 25.83 13.26 -5.33
N PRO A 172 26.32 14.20 -6.16
CA PRO A 172 25.43 15.12 -6.86
C PRO A 172 24.42 14.42 -7.78
N ALA A 173 24.82 13.34 -8.46
CA ALA A 173 23.91 12.55 -9.29
C ALA A 173 22.78 11.89 -8.48
N LEU A 174 23.12 11.28 -7.33
CA LEU A 174 22.14 10.68 -6.42
C LEU A 174 21.20 11.73 -5.81
N VAL A 175 21.75 12.85 -5.32
CA VAL A 175 20.97 13.97 -4.76
C VAL A 175 20.03 14.57 -5.82
N GLY A 176 20.51 14.76 -7.04
CA GLY A 176 19.71 15.24 -8.17
C GLY A 176 18.58 14.28 -8.55
N LEU A 177 18.84 12.97 -8.53
CA LEU A 177 17.83 11.94 -8.80
C LEU A 177 16.75 11.91 -7.70
N VAL A 178 17.14 11.90 -6.42
CA VAL A 178 16.20 11.98 -5.29
C VAL A 178 15.37 13.27 -5.37
N GLY A 179 16.01 14.41 -5.67
CA GLY A 179 15.32 15.68 -5.89
C GLY A 179 14.27 15.59 -7.01
N ALA A 180 14.64 15.02 -8.16
CA ALA A 180 13.72 14.83 -9.30
C ALA A 180 12.56 13.88 -8.97
N GLU A 181 12.80 12.84 -8.16
CA GLU A 181 11.73 11.98 -7.65
C GLU A 181 10.78 12.74 -6.71
N THR A 182 11.33 13.46 -5.72
CA THR A 182 10.57 14.24 -4.72
C THR A 182 9.71 15.33 -5.36
N VAL A 183 10.25 16.13 -6.29
CA VAL A 183 9.53 17.29 -6.85
C VAL A 183 8.74 16.97 -8.12
N GLY A 184 9.15 15.94 -8.87
CA GLY A 184 8.56 15.56 -10.16
C GLY A 184 7.63 14.36 -10.06
N LEU A 185 8.21 13.18 -9.78
CA LEU A 185 7.51 11.90 -9.87
C LEU A 185 6.45 11.72 -8.77
N LEU A 186 6.82 11.91 -7.50
CA LEU A 186 5.91 11.68 -6.37
C LEU A 186 4.63 12.55 -6.43
N PRO A 187 4.69 13.87 -6.72
CA PRO A 187 3.49 14.70 -6.83
C PRO A 187 2.55 14.28 -7.97
N VAL A 188 3.08 13.69 -9.06
CA VAL A 188 2.25 13.15 -10.14
C VAL A 188 1.61 11.81 -9.74
N LEU A 189 2.37 10.93 -9.07
CA LEU A 189 1.84 9.68 -8.53
C LEU A 189 0.75 9.91 -7.48
N PHE A 190 0.96 10.85 -6.55
CA PHE A 190 -0.01 11.18 -5.50
C PHE A 190 -1.30 11.81 -6.06
N ARG A 191 -1.20 12.66 -7.11
CA ARG A 191 -2.38 13.17 -7.83
C ARG A 191 -3.16 12.04 -8.50
N ARG A 192 -2.47 11.10 -9.16
CA ARG A 192 -3.10 9.90 -9.75
C ARG A 192 -3.76 9.00 -8.71
N ALA A 193 -3.12 8.77 -7.57
CA ALA A 193 -3.70 8.02 -6.47
C ALA A 193 -4.99 8.69 -5.94
N ALA A 194 -5.00 10.03 -5.81
CA ALA A 194 -6.19 10.76 -5.37
C ALA A 194 -7.39 10.62 -6.31
N ILE A 195 -7.18 10.58 -7.64
CA ILE A 195 -8.23 10.34 -8.64
C ILE A 195 -8.85 8.94 -8.42
N VAL A 196 -8.02 7.90 -8.25
CA VAL A 196 -8.52 6.53 -7.97
C VAL A 196 -9.25 6.45 -6.63
N ILE A 197 -8.77 7.16 -5.59
CA ILE A 197 -9.41 7.20 -4.27
C ILE A 197 -10.82 7.82 -4.34
N LYS A 198 -11.04 8.78 -5.24
CA LYS A 198 -12.37 9.35 -5.53
C LYS A 198 -13.28 8.45 -6.39
N GLY A 199 -12.78 7.34 -6.90
CA GLY A 199 -13.52 6.48 -7.84
C GLY A 199 -13.58 7.00 -9.28
N GLU A 200 -12.78 8.01 -9.63
CA GLU A 200 -12.74 8.59 -10.98
C GLU A 200 -11.90 7.70 -11.94
N PRO A 201 -12.26 7.61 -13.24
CA PRO A 201 -11.53 6.81 -14.22
C PRO A 201 -10.14 7.42 -14.51
N LEU A 202 -9.09 6.60 -14.42
CA LEU A 202 -7.71 7.07 -14.54
C LEU A 202 -7.21 7.03 -15.99
N PRO A 203 -6.75 8.16 -16.59
CA PRO A 203 -6.21 8.16 -17.93
C PRO A 203 -4.87 7.40 -18.01
N PRO A 204 -4.60 6.65 -19.10
CA PRO A 204 -3.40 5.82 -19.25
C PRO A 204 -2.12 6.66 -19.20
N SER A 205 -1.04 6.07 -18.67
CA SER A 205 0.24 6.78 -18.53
C SER A 205 1.43 5.86 -18.23
N LYS A 206 2.61 6.27 -18.71
CA LYS A 206 3.90 5.62 -18.45
C LYS A 206 4.62 6.13 -17.18
N VAL A 207 4.03 7.06 -16.41
CA VAL A 207 4.67 7.63 -15.20
C VAL A 207 5.08 6.55 -14.18
N HIS A 208 4.32 5.46 -14.04
CA HIS A 208 4.71 4.37 -13.14
C HIS A 208 5.94 3.59 -13.63
N LEU A 209 6.11 3.43 -14.95
CA LEU A 209 7.34 2.86 -15.53
C LEU A 209 8.54 3.79 -15.34
N LEU A 210 8.34 5.10 -15.46
CA LEU A 210 9.38 6.10 -15.19
C LEU A 210 9.81 6.08 -13.71
N ALA A 211 8.84 5.93 -12.79
CA ALA A 211 9.14 5.78 -11.36
C ALA A 211 9.92 4.48 -11.06
N MET A 212 9.53 3.36 -11.68
CA MET A 212 10.28 2.09 -11.57
C MET A 212 11.71 2.23 -12.09
N ALA A 213 11.89 2.88 -13.25
CA ALA A 213 13.22 3.13 -13.82
C ALA A 213 14.09 4.04 -12.94
N ALA A 214 13.50 5.10 -12.37
CA ALA A 214 14.17 5.99 -11.42
C ALA A 214 14.60 5.25 -10.14
N SER A 215 13.71 4.41 -9.59
CA SER A 215 14.02 3.56 -8.43
C SER A 215 15.17 2.59 -8.71
N VAL A 216 15.21 1.96 -9.89
CA VAL A 216 16.33 1.08 -10.30
C VAL A 216 17.62 1.90 -10.42
N ALA A 217 17.60 3.04 -11.09
CA ALA A 217 18.79 3.90 -11.24
C ALA A 217 19.31 4.39 -9.87
N LYS A 218 18.42 4.72 -8.93
CA LYS A 218 18.76 5.10 -7.54
C LYS A 218 19.43 3.95 -6.80
N ILE A 219 18.88 2.73 -6.87
CA ILE A 219 19.51 1.54 -6.28
C ILE A 219 20.89 1.29 -6.90
N SER A 220 21.03 1.39 -8.22
CA SER A 220 22.34 1.25 -8.89
C SER A 220 23.35 2.30 -8.42
N LEU A 221 22.94 3.56 -8.25
CA LEU A 221 23.81 4.62 -7.71
C LEU A 221 24.21 4.37 -6.25
N LEU A 222 23.26 3.97 -5.39
CA LEU A 222 23.51 3.66 -3.98
C LEU A 222 24.52 2.50 -3.84
N VAL A 223 24.31 1.41 -4.58
CA VAL A 223 25.24 0.26 -4.60
C VAL A 223 26.61 0.66 -5.17
N THR A 224 26.65 1.41 -6.28
CA THR A 224 27.91 1.87 -6.88
C THR A 224 28.72 2.71 -5.90
N LEU A 225 28.07 3.65 -5.20
CA LEU A 225 28.73 4.51 -4.22
C LEU A 225 29.15 3.72 -2.97
N ALA A 226 28.33 2.80 -2.47
CA ALA A 226 28.70 1.94 -1.35
C ALA A 226 29.96 1.12 -1.65
N VAL A 227 30.03 0.48 -2.83
CA VAL A 227 31.23 -0.29 -3.27
C VAL A 227 32.46 0.60 -3.46
N LYS A 228 32.30 1.91 -3.73
CA LYS A 228 33.41 2.87 -3.82
C LYS A 228 33.86 3.45 -2.47
N LEU A 229 33.12 3.19 -1.40
CA LEU A 229 33.40 3.64 -0.03
C LEU A 229 33.74 2.49 0.94
N ALA A 230 33.77 1.26 0.42
CA ALA A 230 34.23 0.05 1.11
C ALA A 230 35.76 -0.04 1.10
#